data_AF-A0A2M7PU04-F1
#
_entry.id   AF-A0A2M7PU04-F1
#
_cell.length_a   1.000
_cell.length_b   1.000
_cell.length_c   1.000
_cell.angle_alpha   90.00
_cell.angle_beta   90.00
_cell.angle_gamma   90.00
#
_symmetry.space_group_name_H-M   'P 1'
#
loop_
_entity.id
_entity.type
_entity.pdbx_description
1 polymer ?
#
loop_
_entity_poly.entity_id
_entity_poly.type
_entity_poly.pdbx_seq_one_letter_code
_entity_poly.pdbx_strand_id
1 'polypeptide(L)'
;MLVIDIQNLLDKNKCYEYLVGLFHPEGLKCPKCRCKLPEGQHPHKYSTEHLPSYRCRNCGCVFNIFSNTVLKGIRFGVVTIVMMVRGFLEGKTTMHLSKELNVSYNNLLDWRHVLQQVAVGNRDRSKLPDDAVESDEVFINAGEKGIEHPLPEDPPRVRANKKKAWVHLQTTAHPSRG
;
A
#
# COMPACT_ATOMS: atom_id res chain seq x y z
N MET A 1 13.75 3.58 2.34
CA MET A 1 12.50 4.37 2.42
C MET A 1 12.03 4.65 1.00
N LEU A 2 10.79 4.32 0.63
CA LEU A 2 10.23 4.71 -0.68
C LEU A 2 9.93 6.21 -0.64
N VAL A 3 10.74 7.00 -1.35
CA VAL A 3 10.50 8.43 -1.51
C VAL A 3 9.69 8.63 -2.79
N ILE A 4 8.48 9.17 -2.63
CA ILE A 4 7.55 9.41 -3.74
C ILE A 4 7.52 10.93 -3.99
N ASP A 5 8.22 11.39 -5.04
CA ASP A 5 8.31 12.82 -5.38
C ASP A 5 7.02 13.33 -6.04
N ILE A 6 6.30 14.17 -5.30
CA ILE A 6 4.99 14.74 -5.67
C ILE A 6 5.07 15.52 -6.98
N GLN A 7 6.12 16.32 -7.17
CA GLN A 7 6.22 17.25 -8.30
C GLN A 7 6.34 16.49 -9.62
N ASN A 8 7.00 15.34 -9.59
CA ASN A 8 7.14 14.46 -10.75
C ASN A 8 5.93 13.54 -10.97
N LEU A 9 4.99 13.43 -10.03
CA LEU A 9 3.88 12.46 -10.09
C LEU A 9 2.50 13.10 -10.30
N LEU A 10 2.46 14.39 -10.63
CA LEU A 10 1.24 15.04 -11.15
C LEU A 10 1.01 14.75 -12.65
N ASP A 11 2.03 14.21 -13.34
CA ASP A 11 1.91 13.78 -14.73
C ASP A 11 1.56 12.27 -14.82
N LYS A 12 0.57 11.96 -15.65
CA LYS A 12 0.07 10.59 -15.84
C LYS A 12 1.13 9.66 -16.43
N ASN A 13 1.93 10.13 -17.37
CA ASN A 13 2.97 9.33 -18.02
C ASN A 13 4.11 9.04 -17.04
N LYS A 14 4.54 10.05 -16.28
CA LYS A 14 5.55 9.86 -15.22
C LYS A 14 5.07 8.88 -14.14
N CYS A 15 3.79 8.94 -13.75
CA CYS A 15 3.21 7.94 -12.86
C CYS A 15 3.24 6.53 -13.45
N TYR A 16 2.93 6.39 -14.74
CA TYR A 16 2.98 5.11 -15.42
C TYR A 16 4.42 4.57 -15.47
N GLU A 17 5.40 5.39 -15.86
CA GLU A 17 6.82 5.05 -15.89
C GLU A 17 7.35 4.66 -14.51
N TYR A 18 7.00 5.42 -13.47
CA TYR A 18 7.33 5.09 -12.10
C TYR A 18 6.82 3.70 -11.70
N LEU A 19 5.55 3.39 -12.00
CA LEU A 19 4.97 2.08 -11.68
C LEU A 19 5.59 0.95 -12.52
N VAL A 20 5.97 1.22 -13.78
CA VAL A 20 6.71 0.25 -14.60
C VAL A 20 8.08 -0.03 -13.99
N GLY A 21 8.85 0.99 -13.61
CA GLY A 21 10.15 0.81 -12.96
C GLY A 21 10.05 0.08 -11.61
N LEU A 22 9.00 0.37 -10.83
CA LEU A 22 8.76 -0.26 -9.54
C LEU A 22 8.43 -1.76 -9.67
N PHE A 23 7.52 -2.14 -10.58
CA PHE A 23 7.05 -3.52 -10.69
C PHE A 23 7.83 -4.37 -11.70
N HIS A 24 8.47 -3.74 -12.68
CA HIS A 24 9.14 -4.39 -13.79
C HIS A 24 10.50 -3.74 -14.07
N PRO A 25 11.46 -3.82 -13.12
CA PRO A 25 12.77 -3.19 -13.27
C PRO A 25 13.57 -3.69 -14.49
N GLU A 26 13.32 -4.91 -14.94
CA GLU A 26 13.93 -5.50 -16.15
C GLU A 26 13.08 -5.35 -17.42
N GLY A 27 12.06 -4.50 -17.37
CA GLY A 27 11.07 -4.31 -18.43
C GLY A 27 9.87 -5.24 -18.31
N LEU A 28 8.76 -4.80 -18.91
CA LEU A 28 7.46 -5.46 -18.83
C LEU A 28 7.50 -6.82 -19.56
N LYS A 29 7.18 -7.90 -18.83
CA LYS A 29 7.18 -9.29 -19.35
C LYS A 29 5.77 -9.86 -19.36
N CYS A 30 5.50 -10.76 -20.31
CA CYS A 30 4.25 -11.50 -20.35
C CYS A 30 4.09 -12.35 -19.07
N PRO A 31 2.94 -12.31 -18.38
CA PRO A 31 2.72 -13.11 -17.18
C PRO A 31 2.75 -14.61 -17.43
N LYS A 32 2.37 -15.06 -18.64
CA LYS A 32 2.23 -16.48 -18.98
C LYS A 32 3.54 -17.10 -19.45
N CYS A 33 4.18 -16.52 -20.47
CA CYS A 33 5.37 -17.10 -21.10
C CYS A 33 6.66 -16.35 -20.80
N ARG A 34 6.62 -15.30 -19.96
CA ARG A 34 7.78 -14.51 -19.50
C ARG A 34 8.59 -13.79 -20.59
N CYS A 35 8.21 -13.91 -21.87
CA CYS A 35 8.80 -13.13 -22.96
C CYS A 35 8.65 -11.64 -22.69
N LYS A 36 9.72 -10.88 -22.96
CA LYS A 36 9.71 -9.41 -22.86
C LYS A 36 8.71 -8.82 -23.87
N LEU A 37 8.07 -7.73 -23.49
CA LEU A 37 7.34 -6.91 -24.44
C LEU A 37 8.36 -6.29 -25.42
N PRO A 38 8.21 -6.49 -26.75
CA PRO A 38 9.06 -5.83 -27.73
C PRO A 38 9.03 -4.31 -27.59
N GLU A 39 10.18 -3.66 -27.75
CA GLU A 39 10.27 -2.20 -27.78
C GLU A 39 9.38 -1.64 -28.90
N GLY A 40 8.68 -0.55 -28.60
CA GLY A 40 7.76 0.08 -29.55
C GLY A 40 6.49 -0.72 -29.87
N GLN A 41 6.21 -1.84 -29.21
CA GLN A 41 4.94 -2.54 -29.44
C GLN A 41 3.75 -1.64 -29.05
N HIS A 42 2.90 -1.35 -30.04
CA HIS A 42 1.66 -0.61 -29.80
C HIS A 42 0.72 -1.36 -28.84
N PRO A 43 0.02 -0.63 -27.94
CA PRO A 43 -1.02 -1.21 -27.09
C PRO A 43 -2.10 -1.89 -27.93
N HIS A 44 -2.53 -3.07 -27.49
CA HIS A 44 -3.62 -3.80 -28.11
C HIS A 44 -4.98 -3.15 -27.81
N LYS A 45 -5.14 -2.62 -26.59
CA LYS A 45 -6.32 -1.87 -26.15
C LYS A 45 -5.98 -1.00 -24.94
N TYR A 46 -6.89 -0.10 -24.60
CA TYR A 46 -6.82 0.72 -23.39
C TYR A 46 -8.00 0.39 -22.46
N SER A 47 -7.78 0.52 -21.15
CA SER A 47 -8.87 0.51 -20.16
C SER A 47 -9.60 1.87 -20.15
N THR A 48 -10.70 1.96 -19.38
CA THR A 48 -11.41 3.23 -19.12
C THR A 48 -10.48 4.31 -18.57
N GLU A 49 -9.53 3.92 -17.71
CA GLU A 49 -8.49 4.80 -17.14
C GLU A 49 -7.34 5.10 -18.12
N HIS A 50 -7.49 4.70 -19.38
CA HIS A 50 -6.49 4.78 -20.45
C HIS A 50 -5.19 4.04 -20.10
N LEU A 51 -5.28 2.95 -19.35
CA LEU A 51 -4.15 2.08 -19.10
C LEU A 51 -3.94 1.16 -20.31
N PRO A 52 -2.75 1.16 -20.94
CA PRO A 52 -2.48 0.28 -22.07
C PRO A 52 -2.45 -1.19 -21.62
N SER A 53 -3.02 -2.04 -22.45
CA SER A 53 -2.89 -3.50 -22.38
C SER A 53 -2.22 -3.99 -23.66
N TYR A 54 -1.31 -4.94 -23.53
CA TYR A 54 -0.53 -5.51 -24.62
C TYR A 54 -0.95 -6.95 -24.85
N ARG A 55 -0.91 -7.37 -26.12
CA ARG A 55 -1.08 -8.77 -26.50
C ARG A 55 0.29 -9.38 -26.75
N CYS A 56 0.64 -10.44 -26.02
CA CYS A 56 1.90 -11.14 -26.22
C CYS A 56 1.95 -11.76 -27.62
N ARG A 57 3.02 -11.51 -28.38
CA ARG A 57 3.21 -12.09 -29.72
C ARG A 57 3.51 -13.60 -29.70
N ASN A 58 4.02 -14.12 -28.58
CA ASN A 58 4.38 -15.53 -28.46
C ASN A 58 3.21 -16.43 -28.04
N CYS A 59 2.45 -16.04 -27.00
CA CYS A 59 1.38 -16.87 -26.44
C CYS A 59 -0.04 -16.27 -26.56
N GLY A 60 -0.17 -15.08 -27.14
CA GLY A 60 -1.46 -14.42 -27.35
C GLY A 60 -2.14 -13.84 -26.09
N CYS A 61 -1.58 -14.07 -24.89
CA CYS A 61 -2.10 -13.54 -23.64
C CYS A 61 -2.16 -12.01 -23.64
N VAL A 62 -3.26 -11.44 -23.17
CA VAL A 62 -3.42 -9.98 -22.99
C VAL A 62 -3.09 -9.62 -21.55
N PHE A 63 -2.22 -8.63 -21.36
CA PHE A 63 -1.74 -8.23 -20.05
C PHE A 63 -1.41 -6.73 -20.01
N ASN A 64 -1.39 -6.17 -18.82
CA ASN A 64 -0.99 -4.79 -18.52
C ASN A 64 0.08 -4.80 -17.43
N ILE A 65 0.50 -3.60 -16.99
CA ILE A 65 1.53 -3.44 -15.96
C ILE A 65 1.18 -4.10 -14.61
N PHE A 66 -0.10 -4.32 -14.31
CA PHE A 66 -0.54 -4.89 -13.03
C PHE A 66 -0.85 -6.40 -13.12
N SER A 67 -0.82 -7.00 -14.31
CA SER A 67 -1.32 -8.37 -14.51
C SER A 67 -0.54 -9.44 -13.73
N ASN A 68 0.72 -9.18 -13.37
CA ASN A 68 1.57 -10.05 -12.57
C ASN A 68 2.08 -9.36 -11.29
N THR A 69 1.26 -8.52 -10.67
CA THR A 69 1.64 -7.77 -9.46
C THR A 69 0.55 -7.89 -8.39
N VAL A 70 0.84 -7.40 -7.19
CA VAL A 70 -0.15 -7.29 -6.10
C VAL A 70 -1.39 -6.48 -6.51
N LEU A 71 -1.25 -5.57 -7.47
CA LEU A 71 -2.32 -4.69 -7.95
C LEU A 71 -3.16 -5.32 -9.07
N LYS A 72 -3.05 -6.63 -9.30
CA LYS A 72 -3.85 -7.32 -10.32
C LYS A 72 -5.34 -7.10 -10.09
N GLY A 73 -6.02 -6.58 -11.11
CA GLY A 73 -7.47 -6.31 -11.06
C GLY A 73 -7.84 -4.94 -10.50
N ILE A 74 -6.86 -4.11 -10.13
CA ILE A 74 -7.11 -2.72 -9.76
C ILE A 74 -7.75 -1.95 -10.93
N ARG A 75 -8.75 -1.14 -10.62
CA ARG A 75 -9.48 -0.33 -11.60
C ARG A 75 -9.17 1.17 -11.51
N PHE A 76 -8.29 1.56 -10.60
CA PHE A 76 -7.87 2.95 -10.45
C PHE A 76 -6.88 3.34 -11.55
N GLY A 77 -6.89 4.62 -11.93
CA GLY A 77 -5.86 5.18 -12.79
C GLY A 77 -4.49 5.23 -12.10
N VAL A 78 -3.42 5.30 -12.88
CA VAL A 78 -2.03 5.27 -12.37
C VAL A 78 -1.73 6.38 -11.36
N VAL A 79 -2.26 7.59 -11.58
CA VAL A 79 -2.10 8.73 -10.65
C VAL A 79 -2.77 8.42 -9.30
N THR A 80 -4.02 7.94 -9.34
CA THR A 80 -4.76 7.55 -8.15
C THR A 80 -4.05 6.44 -7.37
N ILE A 81 -3.48 5.45 -8.06
CA ILE A 81 -2.72 4.35 -7.44
C ILE A 81 -1.49 4.89 -6.71
N VAL A 82 -0.71 5.75 -7.36
CA VAL A 82 0.49 6.35 -6.77
C VAL A 82 0.12 7.18 -5.54
N MET A 83 -0.90 8.04 -5.64
CA MET A 83 -1.35 8.87 -4.52
C MET A 83 -1.96 8.05 -3.38
N MET A 84 -2.67 6.97 -3.70
CA MET A 84 -3.18 6.01 -2.71
C MET A 84 -2.03 5.39 -1.92
N VAL A 85 -1.03 4.82 -2.61
CA VAL A 85 0.12 4.17 -1.97
C VAL A 85 0.88 5.17 -1.11
N ARG A 86 1.14 6.37 -1.64
CA ARG A 86 1.77 7.44 -0.88
C ARG A 86 1.00 7.79 0.38
N GLY A 87 -0.31 8.00 0.27
CA GLY A 87 -1.16 8.31 1.41
C GLY A 87 -1.16 7.21 2.49
N PHE A 88 -1.03 5.95 2.08
CA PHE A 88 -0.87 4.84 3.02
C PHE A 88 0.47 4.90 3.76
N LEU A 89 1.56 5.22 3.06
CA LEU A 89 2.89 5.39 3.66
C LEU A 89 2.95 6.59 4.61
N GLU A 90 2.20 7.66 4.32
CA GLU A 90 2.08 8.85 5.17
C GLU A 90 1.15 8.63 6.40
N GLY A 91 0.52 7.47 6.52
CA GLY A 91 -0.40 7.18 7.62
C GLY A 91 -1.75 7.90 7.53
N LYS A 92 -2.12 8.45 6.36
CA LYS A 92 -3.44 9.08 6.17
C LYS A 92 -4.56 8.06 6.39
N THR A 93 -5.70 8.49 6.94
CA THR A 93 -6.85 7.61 7.13
C THR A 93 -7.50 7.22 5.79
N THR A 94 -8.08 6.01 5.69
CA THR A 94 -8.79 5.58 4.47
C THR A 94 -9.93 6.53 4.12
N MET A 95 -10.64 7.06 5.12
CA MET A 95 -11.73 8.01 4.91
C MET A 95 -11.25 9.34 4.33
N HIS A 96 -10.12 9.86 4.82
CA HIS A 96 -9.54 11.08 4.26
C HIS A 96 -9.12 10.87 2.80
N LEU A 97 -8.40 9.78 2.51
CA LEU A 97 -7.95 9.47 1.15
C LEU A 97 -9.11 9.19 0.18
N SER A 98 -10.17 8.53 0.63
CA SER A 98 -11.36 8.29 -0.20
C SER A 98 -11.99 9.61 -0.67
N LYS A 99 -12.05 10.61 0.21
CA LYS A 99 -12.53 11.96 -0.14
C LYS A 99 -11.54 12.71 -1.03
N GLU A 100 -10.25 12.68 -0.69
CA GLU A 100 -9.19 13.36 -1.42
C GLU A 100 -9.07 12.86 -2.87
N LEU A 101 -9.14 11.53 -3.06
CA LEU A 101 -9.00 10.88 -4.37
C LEU A 101 -10.34 10.69 -5.09
N ASN A 102 -11.46 11.05 -4.47
CA ASN A 102 -12.82 10.82 -4.97
C ASN A 102 -13.07 9.35 -5.39
N VAL A 103 -12.69 8.40 -4.54
CA VAL A 103 -12.88 6.95 -4.75
C VAL A 103 -13.74 6.34 -3.65
N SER A 104 -14.40 5.22 -3.96
CA SER A 104 -15.18 4.47 -2.98
C SER A 104 -14.33 4.05 -1.78
N TYR A 105 -14.81 4.38 -0.57
CA TYR A 105 -14.15 4.02 0.69
C TYR A 105 -13.92 2.51 0.83
N ASN A 106 -14.94 1.69 0.53
CA ASN A 106 -14.86 0.24 0.70
C ASN A 106 -13.76 -0.36 -0.20
N ASN A 107 -13.76 0.02 -1.48
CA ASN A 107 -12.74 -0.44 -2.43
C ASN A 107 -11.33 0.00 -1.99
N LEU A 108 -11.18 1.25 -1.53
CA LEU A 108 -9.90 1.74 -1.02
C LEU A 108 -9.44 1.00 0.24
N LEU A 109 -10.38 0.65 1.13
CA LEU A 109 -10.10 -0.13 2.34
C LEU A 109 -9.64 -1.55 2.00
N ASP A 110 -10.28 -2.20 1.02
CA ASP A 110 -9.89 -3.53 0.55
C ASP A 110 -8.45 -3.52 0.03
N TRP A 111 -8.09 -2.53 -0.80
CA TRP A 111 -6.72 -2.35 -1.28
C TRP A 111 -5.72 -2.04 -0.17
N ARG A 112 -6.12 -1.28 0.85
CA ARG A 112 -5.29 -1.06 2.03
C ARG A 112 -4.96 -2.38 2.72
N HIS A 113 -5.97 -3.22 2.97
CA HIS A 113 -5.76 -4.51 3.61
C HIS A 113 -4.86 -5.43 2.78
N VAL A 114 -5.09 -5.50 1.45
CA VAL A 114 -4.23 -6.28 0.55
C VAL A 114 -2.77 -5.83 0.64
N LEU A 115 -2.51 -4.52 0.53
CA LEU A 115 -1.14 -4.00 0.58
C LEU A 115 -0.49 -4.20 1.95
N GLN A 116 -1.23 -4.02 3.05
CA GLN A 116 -0.73 -4.28 4.40
C GLN A 116 -0.40 -5.76 4.62
N GLN A 117 -1.24 -6.68 4.14
CA GLN A 117 -0.97 -8.12 4.21
C GLN A 117 0.28 -8.49 3.43
N VAL A 118 0.46 -7.93 2.23
CA VAL A 118 1.70 -8.14 1.45
C VAL A 118 2.91 -7.56 2.18
N ALA A 119 2.82 -6.37 2.78
CA ALA A 119 3.91 -5.79 3.56
C ALA A 119 4.30 -6.67 4.76
N VAL A 120 3.31 -7.16 5.53
CA VAL A 120 3.56 -8.09 6.65
C VAL A 120 4.17 -9.40 6.17
N GLY A 121 3.71 -9.93 5.03
CA GLY A 121 4.26 -11.14 4.42
C GLY A 121 5.71 -11.00 3.95
N ASN A 122 6.10 -9.80 3.50
CA ASN A 122 7.43 -9.47 3.00
C ASN A 122 8.33 -8.78 4.04
N ARG A 123 7.92 -8.75 5.31
CA ARG A 123 8.76 -8.20 6.38
C ARG A 123 10.07 -8.97 6.45
N ASP A 124 11.17 -8.26 6.68
CA ASP A 124 12.45 -8.91 6.89
C ASP A 124 12.40 -9.79 8.14
N ARG A 125 12.84 -11.04 7.99
CA ARG A 125 12.94 -12.04 9.06
C ARG A 125 14.38 -12.48 9.27
N SER A 126 15.33 -11.79 8.64
CA SER A 126 16.75 -11.99 8.87
C SER A 126 17.08 -11.79 10.35
N LYS A 127 18.13 -12.47 10.81
CA LYS A 127 18.62 -12.25 12.17
C LYS A 127 19.27 -10.87 12.21
N LEU A 128 19.01 -10.14 13.30
CA LEU A 128 19.74 -8.91 13.58
C LEU A 128 21.24 -9.26 13.72
N PRO A 129 22.13 -8.59 12.98
CA PRO A 129 23.55 -8.90 12.99
C PRO A 129 24.28 -8.34 14.21
N ASP A 130 23.64 -7.41 14.94
CA ASP A 130 24.24 -6.64 16.03
C ASP A 130 24.18 -7.38 17.37
N ASP A 131 25.22 -7.21 18.20
CA ASP A 131 25.33 -7.83 19.53
C ASP A 131 24.45 -7.15 20.60
N ALA A 132 23.97 -5.94 20.33
CA ALA A 132 23.11 -5.16 21.21
C ALA A 132 21.92 -4.60 20.42
N VAL A 133 20.74 -4.62 21.05
CA VAL A 133 19.48 -4.15 20.46
C VAL A 133 18.80 -3.16 21.40
N GLU A 134 18.28 -2.08 20.83
CA GLU A 134 17.38 -1.16 21.53
C GLU A 134 15.93 -1.55 21.22
N SER A 135 15.07 -1.51 22.23
CA SER A 135 13.65 -1.83 22.11
C SER A 135 12.83 -0.66 22.63
N ASP A 136 12.04 -0.06 21.75
CA ASP A 136 11.05 0.97 22.07
C ASP A 136 9.64 0.39 22.04
N GLU A 137 8.74 0.92 22.88
CA GLU A 137 7.34 0.50 22.95
C GLU A 137 6.38 1.61 22.56
N VAL A 138 5.35 1.27 21.78
CA VAL A 138 4.27 2.19 21.42
C VAL A 138 2.92 1.54 21.74
N PHE A 139 2.13 2.20 22.57
CA PHE A 139 0.77 1.77 22.90
C PHE A 139 -0.22 2.32 21.89
N ILE A 140 -0.77 1.44 21.05
CA ILE A 140 -1.78 1.78 20.05
C ILE A 140 -3.11 1.13 20.47
N ASN A 141 -4.19 1.92 20.49
CA ASN A 141 -5.52 1.36 20.69
C ASN A 141 -5.94 0.56 19.45
N ALA A 142 -5.94 -0.77 19.56
CA ALA A 142 -6.29 -1.69 18.47
C ALA A 142 -7.81 -1.87 18.25
N GLY A 143 -8.65 -1.16 19.01
CA GLY A 143 -10.11 -1.23 18.87
C GLY A 143 -10.69 -2.60 19.22
N GLU A 144 -9.97 -3.41 20.01
CA GLU A 144 -10.43 -4.71 20.47
C GLU A 144 -11.77 -4.56 21.21
N LYS A 145 -12.70 -5.45 20.87
CA LYS A 145 -13.88 -5.62 21.70
C LYS A 145 -13.40 -6.28 22.98
N GLY A 146 -13.56 -5.60 24.11
CA GLY A 146 -13.43 -6.25 25.41
C GLY A 146 -14.31 -7.50 25.54
N ILE A 147 -14.11 -8.21 26.64
CA ILE A 147 -14.84 -9.43 26.99
C ILE A 147 -16.27 -9.06 27.43
N GLU A 148 -17.25 -9.83 26.98
CA GLU A 148 -18.65 -9.65 27.39
C GLU A 148 -18.78 -9.82 28.90
N HIS A 149 -19.60 -8.97 29.53
CA HIS A 149 -19.85 -9.10 30.96
C HIS A 149 -20.70 -10.36 31.21
N PRO A 150 -20.24 -11.30 32.06
CA PRO A 150 -21.00 -12.52 32.34
C PRO A 150 -22.21 -12.25 33.24
N LEU A 151 -22.21 -11.13 33.97
CA LEU A 151 -23.27 -10.77 34.91
C LEU A 151 -24.24 -9.77 34.27
N PRO A 152 -25.57 -10.03 34.31
CA PRO A 152 -26.59 -9.12 33.78
C PRO A 152 -26.63 -7.73 34.44
N GLU A 153 -26.09 -7.63 35.65
CA GLU A 153 -26.07 -6.43 36.49
C GLU A 153 -24.92 -5.48 36.13
N ASP A 154 -23.92 -5.97 35.39
CA ASP A 154 -22.80 -5.15 34.95
C ASP A 154 -23.28 -4.10 33.94
N PRO A 155 -22.90 -2.82 34.10
CA PRO A 155 -23.32 -1.77 33.19
C PRO A 155 -22.83 -2.04 31.76
N PRO A 156 -23.62 -1.70 30.73
CA PRO A 156 -23.20 -1.85 29.34
C PRO A 156 -21.85 -1.19 29.10
N ARG A 157 -20.96 -1.88 28.37
CA ARG A 157 -19.61 -1.36 28.11
C ARG A 157 -19.69 0.02 27.44
N VAL A 158 -19.14 1.02 28.12
CA VAL A 158 -18.91 2.34 27.55
C VAL A 158 -17.54 2.34 26.89
N ARG A 159 -17.44 2.79 25.63
CA ARG A 159 -16.13 2.97 24.98
C ARG A 159 -15.32 3.96 25.81
N ALA A 160 -14.13 3.54 26.25
CA ALA A 160 -13.25 4.30 27.14
C ALA A 160 -12.86 5.69 26.60
N ASN A 161 -12.97 5.93 25.29
CA ASN A 161 -12.56 7.19 24.69
C ASN A 161 -13.63 7.82 23.79
N LYS A 162 -14.07 9.03 24.15
CA LYS A 162 -14.87 9.93 23.28
C LYS A 162 -14.00 10.95 22.52
N LYS A 163 -12.68 11.03 22.80
CA LYS A 163 -11.76 12.03 22.23
C LYS A 163 -10.91 11.46 21.10
N LYS A 164 -10.63 12.27 20.08
CA LYS A 164 -9.61 12.01 19.04
C LYS A 164 -8.22 12.02 19.68
N ALA A 165 -7.42 10.98 19.43
CA ALA A 165 -6.10 10.82 20.01
C ALA A 165 -5.14 11.95 19.57
N TRP A 166 -4.40 12.49 20.53
CA TRP A 166 -3.19 13.28 20.31
C TRP A 166 -1.99 12.40 20.66
N VAL A 167 -1.02 12.29 19.76
CA VAL A 167 0.19 11.50 20.00
C VAL A 167 1.13 12.32 20.88
N HIS A 168 1.48 11.77 22.05
CA HIS A 168 2.56 12.29 22.88
C HIS A 168 3.72 11.29 22.77
N LEU A 169 4.80 11.67 22.07
CA LEU A 169 6.06 10.95 22.13
C LEU A 169 6.77 11.40 23.43
N GLN A 170 6.98 10.48 24.35
CA GLN A 170 7.95 10.66 25.44
C GLN A 170 9.17 9.82 25.08
N THR A 171 10.24 10.47 24.62
CA THR A 171 11.55 9.83 24.46
C THR A 171 12.23 9.84 25.83
N THR A 172 12.45 8.68 26.43
CA THR A 172 13.31 8.56 27.61
C THR A 172 14.72 8.25 27.16
N ALA A 173 15.59 9.27 27.16
CA ALA A 173 17.02 9.10 26.94
C ALA A 173 17.67 8.49 28.19
N HIS A 174 18.32 7.33 28.05
CA HIS A 174 19.23 6.83 29.08
C HIS A 174 20.62 7.45 28.91
N PRO A 175 21.22 8.02 29.98
CA PRO A 175 22.57 8.57 29.89
C PRO A 175 23.58 7.44 29.73
N SER A 176 24.42 7.55 28.71
CA SER A 176 25.59 6.70 28.51
C SER A 176 26.52 6.82 29.73
N ARG A 177 26.83 5.67 30.35
CA ARG A 177 27.89 5.59 31.37
C ARG A 177 29.24 5.61 30.64
N GLY A 178 30.12 6.51 31.07
CA GLY A 178 31.52 6.57 30.65
C GLY A 178 32.40 5.51 31.29
#